data_AF-A0A9P5VAL1-F1
#
_entry.id   AF-A0A9P5VAL1-F1
#
_cell.length_a   1.000
_cell.length_b   1.000
_cell.length_c   1.000
_cell.angle_alpha   90.00
_cell.angle_beta   90.00
_cell.angle_gamma   90.00
#
_symmetry.space_group_name_H-M   'P 1'
#
loop_
_entity.id
_entity.type
_entity.pdbx_description
1 polymer ?
#
loop_
_entity_poly.entity_id
_entity_poly.type
_entity_poly.pdbx_seq_one_letter_code
_entity_poly.pdbx_strand_id
1 'polypeptide(L)'
;MVHAEHQPQATTDLLPIIDLGLYLQNPDAPDAIAESKRAADAIRDYGALIVKDPRVTEQDNNNFIDLMEDYFNQDFDVKLKDARPEYGYQVGVTPELTEDPKCPKDPHCLDIIDHIPEANRPLKFHGADPKWRFFWRIGEQPPATKFPRLNAEPVVPEAFKDVWSETMDVWGNTLHKAVLGLAEMIAVGFDLPKKTFVDMAQYGPHLLAPTA
;
A
#
# COMPACT_ATOMS: atom_id res chain seq x y z
N MET A 1 -36.00 -25.32 22.03
CA MET A 1 -35.48 -25.17 20.66
C MET A 1 -34.50 -24.02 20.68
N VAL A 2 -33.22 -24.33 20.82
CA VAL A 2 -32.14 -23.34 20.86
C VAL A 2 -31.83 -23.00 19.41
N HIS A 3 -32.03 -21.73 19.04
CA HIS A 3 -31.63 -21.22 17.73
C HIS A 3 -30.12 -21.42 17.61
N ALA A 4 -29.71 -22.22 16.62
CA ALA A 4 -28.32 -22.28 16.21
C ALA A 4 -28.00 -20.95 15.53
N GLU A 5 -27.21 -20.10 16.21
CA GLU A 5 -26.56 -18.96 15.59
C GLU A 5 -25.65 -19.49 14.49
N HIS A 6 -26.02 -19.22 13.23
CA HIS A 6 -25.16 -19.48 12.10
C HIS A 6 -24.05 -18.42 12.15
N GLN A 7 -22.94 -18.75 12.78
CA GLN A 7 -21.73 -17.93 12.66
C GLN A 7 -21.37 -17.86 11.17
N PRO A 8 -21.18 -16.67 10.57
CA PRO A 8 -20.68 -16.57 9.22
C PRO A 8 -19.29 -17.21 9.19
N GLN A 9 -19.21 -18.40 8.59
CA GLN A 9 -17.96 -19.06 8.32
C GLN A 9 -17.30 -18.25 7.21
N ALA A 10 -16.28 -17.45 7.56
CA ALA A 10 -15.42 -16.81 6.58
C ALA A 10 -14.77 -17.93 5.76
N THR A 11 -15.31 -18.19 4.57
CA THR A 11 -14.64 -19.05 3.60
C THR A 11 -13.47 -18.25 3.08
N THR A 12 -12.28 -18.79 3.29
CA THR A 12 -11.02 -18.25 2.75
C THR A 12 -11.05 -18.42 1.23
N ASP A 13 -11.83 -17.61 0.53
CA ASP A 13 -11.70 -17.45 -0.91
C ASP A 13 -10.34 -16.79 -1.13
N LEU A 14 -9.33 -17.62 -1.34
CA LEU A 14 -7.96 -17.19 -1.58
C LEU A 14 -7.96 -16.30 -2.82
N LEU A 15 -7.59 -15.03 -2.63
CA LEU A 15 -7.35 -14.10 -3.73
C LEU A 15 -6.40 -14.73 -4.76
N PRO A 16 -6.58 -14.46 -6.07
CA PRO A 16 -5.69 -15.00 -7.09
C PRO A 16 -4.23 -14.63 -6.83
N ILE A 17 -3.35 -15.63 -6.85
CA ILE A 17 -1.90 -15.42 -6.86
C ILE A 17 -1.46 -15.24 -8.31
N ILE A 18 -0.83 -14.11 -8.60
CA ILE A 18 -0.32 -13.69 -9.90
C ILE A 18 1.21 -13.79 -9.89
N ASP A 19 1.78 -14.63 -10.76
CA ASP A 19 3.22 -14.79 -10.89
C ASP A 19 3.81 -13.76 -11.86
N LEU A 20 4.36 -12.68 -11.30
CA LEU A 20 5.01 -11.62 -12.07
C LEU A 20 6.27 -12.11 -12.79
N GLY A 21 6.87 -13.22 -12.33
CA GLY A 21 8.04 -13.81 -12.95
C GLY A 21 7.80 -14.27 -14.40
N LEU A 22 6.59 -14.73 -14.72
CA LEU A 22 6.23 -15.11 -16.10
C LEU A 22 6.34 -13.90 -17.04
N TYR A 23 5.78 -12.77 -16.61
CA TYR A 23 5.83 -11.52 -17.37
C TYR A 23 7.25 -10.97 -17.49
N LEU A 24 8.02 -10.97 -16.40
CA LEU A 24 9.40 -10.46 -16.40
C LEU A 24 10.35 -11.27 -17.31
N GLN A 25 10.09 -12.56 -17.48
CA GLN A 25 10.88 -13.43 -18.35
C GLN A 25 10.61 -13.16 -19.83
N ASN A 26 9.33 -13.16 -20.23
CA ASN A 26 8.91 -12.87 -21.60
C ASN A 26 7.46 -12.35 -21.63
N PRO A 27 7.24 -11.02 -21.70
CA PRO A 27 5.91 -10.42 -21.70
C PRO A 27 4.98 -10.91 -22.83
N ASP A 28 5.57 -11.34 -23.96
CA ASP A 28 4.83 -11.74 -25.16
C ASP A 28 4.55 -13.26 -25.20
N ALA A 29 5.01 -14.02 -24.19
CA ALA A 29 4.77 -15.45 -24.12
C ALA A 29 3.28 -15.76 -23.80
N PRO A 30 2.72 -16.86 -24.32
CA PRO A 30 1.31 -17.20 -24.10
C PRO A 30 0.90 -17.29 -22.62
N ASP A 31 1.80 -17.77 -21.76
CA ASP A 31 1.60 -17.85 -20.31
C ASP A 31 1.63 -16.48 -19.64
N ALA A 32 2.55 -15.59 -20.01
CA ALA A 32 2.58 -14.21 -19.52
C ALA A 32 1.32 -13.42 -19.92
N ILE A 33 0.81 -13.61 -21.14
CA ILE A 33 -0.44 -13.01 -21.61
C ILE A 33 -1.63 -13.57 -20.83
N ALA A 34 -1.68 -14.89 -20.62
CA ALA A 34 -2.72 -15.51 -19.82
C ALA A 34 -2.69 -15.03 -18.36
N GLU A 35 -1.50 -14.88 -17.78
CA GLU A 35 -1.30 -14.38 -16.42
C GLU A 35 -1.70 -12.90 -16.29
N SER A 36 -1.41 -12.09 -17.30
CA SER A 36 -1.84 -10.69 -17.40
C SER A 36 -3.37 -10.57 -17.41
N LYS A 37 -4.05 -11.45 -18.16
CA LYS A 37 -5.51 -11.53 -18.15
C LYS A 37 -6.05 -11.95 -16.78
N ARG A 38 -5.45 -12.95 -16.15
CA ARG A 38 -5.82 -13.35 -14.77
C ARG A 38 -5.67 -12.21 -13.77
N ALA A 39 -4.62 -11.39 -13.89
CA ALA A 39 -4.43 -10.22 -13.03
C ALA A 39 -5.52 -9.16 -13.23
N ALA A 40 -5.87 -8.85 -14.49
CA ALA A 40 -6.93 -7.91 -14.81
C ALA A 40 -8.32 -8.40 -14.35
N ASP A 41 -8.62 -9.68 -14.57
CA ASP A 41 -9.84 -10.32 -14.08
C ASP A 41 -9.92 -10.27 -12.55
N ALA A 42 -8.80 -10.52 -11.84
CA ALA A 42 -8.77 -10.47 -10.38
C ALA A 42 -9.06 -9.07 -9.82
N ILE A 43 -8.49 -8.02 -10.41
CA ILE A 43 -8.81 -6.64 -10.02
C ILE A 43 -10.27 -6.29 -10.34
N ARG A 44 -10.81 -6.73 -11.49
CA ARG A 44 -12.22 -6.49 -11.85
C ARG A 44 -13.17 -7.17 -10.87
N ASP A 45 -12.92 -8.44 -10.56
CA ASP A 45 -13.89 -9.30 -9.87
C ASP A 45 -13.78 -9.17 -8.35
N TYR A 46 -12.57 -8.98 -7.82
CA TYR A 46 -12.31 -8.96 -6.37
C TYR A 46 -11.79 -7.62 -5.86
N GLY A 47 -11.30 -6.74 -6.74
CA GLY A 47 -10.60 -5.51 -6.35
C GLY A 47 -9.24 -5.76 -5.68
N ALA A 48 -8.78 -7.01 -5.61
CA ALA A 48 -7.56 -7.42 -4.92
C ALA A 48 -6.97 -8.71 -5.52
N LEU A 49 -5.66 -8.89 -5.35
CA LEU A 49 -4.89 -10.07 -5.73
C LEU A 49 -3.62 -10.17 -4.89
N ILE A 50 -2.93 -11.31 -4.97
CA ILE A 50 -1.61 -11.52 -4.37
C ILE A 50 -0.58 -11.54 -5.50
N VAL A 51 0.49 -10.74 -5.39
CA VAL A 51 1.59 -10.77 -6.36
C VAL A 51 2.72 -11.64 -5.82
N LYS A 52 3.20 -12.56 -6.65
CA LYS A 52 4.47 -13.26 -6.45
C LYS A 52 5.51 -12.64 -7.37
N ASP A 53 6.47 -11.91 -6.80
CA ASP A 53 7.57 -11.28 -7.53
C ASP A 53 8.89 -12.00 -7.20
N PRO A 54 9.58 -12.61 -8.19
CA PRO A 54 10.83 -13.35 -7.95
C PRO A 54 12.02 -12.46 -7.53
N ARG A 55 11.87 -11.13 -7.59
CA ARG A 55 12.92 -10.16 -7.20
C ARG A 55 12.88 -9.82 -5.71
N VAL A 56 11.78 -10.16 -5.01
CA VAL A 56 11.62 -9.89 -3.58
C VAL A 56 12.33 -10.97 -2.78
N THR A 57 13.19 -10.57 -1.84
CA THR A 57 13.89 -11.51 -0.95
C THR A 57 13.33 -11.44 0.47
N GLU A 58 13.37 -12.57 1.17
CA GLU A 58 13.01 -12.64 2.59
C GLU A 58 13.97 -11.78 3.44
N GLN A 59 15.25 -11.71 3.05
CA GLN A 59 16.26 -10.91 3.75
C GLN A 59 15.92 -9.42 3.73
N ASP A 60 15.56 -8.86 2.58
CA ASP A 60 15.20 -7.44 2.48
C ASP A 60 13.92 -7.12 3.27
N ASN A 61 12.95 -8.05 3.26
CA ASN A 61 11.76 -7.96 4.10
C ASN A 61 12.12 -7.92 5.59
N ASN A 62 12.96 -8.85 6.06
CA ASN A 62 13.32 -8.94 7.46
C ASN A 62 14.12 -7.70 7.91
N ASN A 63 15.10 -7.25 7.11
CA ASN A 63 15.84 -6.02 7.38
C ASN A 63 14.91 -4.81 7.53
N PHE A 64 13.88 -4.71 6.67
CA PHE A 64 12.89 -3.63 6.76
C PHE A 64 12.00 -3.76 7.99
N ILE A 65 11.46 -4.94 8.27
CA ILE A 65 10.59 -5.16 9.43
C ILE A 65 11.35 -4.92 10.74
N ASP A 66 12.56 -5.46 10.90
CA ASP A 66 13.40 -5.26 12.09
C ASP A 66 13.64 -3.76 12.33
N LEU A 67 13.97 -3.00 11.28
CA LEU A 67 14.15 -1.55 11.38
C LEU A 67 12.87 -0.82 11.80
N MET A 68 11.71 -1.22 11.26
CA MET A 68 10.42 -0.61 11.62
C MET A 68 10.03 -0.94 13.06
N GLU A 69 10.24 -2.17 13.50
CA GLU A 69 10.01 -2.59 14.89
C GLU A 69 10.88 -1.77 15.85
N ASP A 70 12.19 -1.67 15.58
CA ASP A 70 13.12 -0.85 16.37
C ASP A 70 12.71 0.63 16.39
N TYR A 71 12.29 1.18 15.25
CA TYR A 71 11.84 2.56 15.16
C TYR A 71 10.58 2.84 15.96
N PHE A 72 9.55 2.01 15.81
CA PHE A 72 8.27 2.21 16.49
C PHE A 72 8.33 1.86 17.98
N ASN A 73 9.32 1.07 18.40
CA ASN A 73 9.60 0.79 19.82
C ASN A 73 10.25 1.96 20.57
N GLN A 74 10.68 3.03 19.88
CA GLN A 74 11.15 4.25 20.54
C GLN A 74 10.04 4.96 21.34
N ASP A 75 10.46 5.74 22.35
CA ASP A 75 9.57 6.58 23.15
C ASP A 75 8.75 7.57 22.28
N PHE A 76 7.54 7.86 22.72
CA PHE A 76 6.59 8.76 22.05
C PHE A 76 7.25 10.09 21.63
N ASP A 77 7.90 10.78 22.58
CA ASP A 77 8.50 12.11 22.35
C ASP A 77 9.72 12.06 21.42
N VAL A 78 10.35 10.89 21.27
CA VAL A 78 11.46 10.70 20.32
C VAL A 78 10.89 10.62 18.92
N LYS A 79 9.90 9.74 18.69
CA LYS A 79 9.23 9.59 17.38
C LYS A 79 8.56 10.89 16.94
N LEU A 80 7.90 11.60 17.85
CA LEU A 80 7.17 12.82 17.53
C LEU A 80 8.03 13.93 16.87
N LYS A 81 9.35 13.93 17.11
CA LYS A 81 10.29 14.87 16.47
C LYS A 81 10.36 14.70 14.96
N ASP A 82 10.01 13.52 14.46
CA ASP A 82 10.01 13.20 13.04
C ASP A 82 8.73 13.68 12.34
N ALA A 83 7.74 14.20 13.06
CA ALA A 83 6.50 14.66 12.47
C ALA A 83 6.69 15.98 11.71
N ARG A 84 5.93 16.15 10.61
CA ARG A 84 5.79 17.43 9.90
C ARG A 84 4.30 17.80 9.74
N PRO A 85 3.67 18.32 10.81
CA PRO A 85 2.26 18.71 10.78
C PRO A 85 1.91 19.73 9.69
N GLU A 86 2.86 20.61 9.33
CA GLU A 86 2.72 21.60 8.26
C GLU A 86 2.49 20.99 6.87
N TYR A 87 2.90 19.73 6.68
CA TYR A 87 2.63 18.96 5.47
C TYR A 87 1.40 18.06 5.60
N GLY A 88 0.63 18.18 6.69
CA GLY A 88 -0.56 17.39 6.94
C GLY A 88 -0.25 15.96 7.37
N TYR A 89 0.89 15.75 8.05
CA TYR A 89 1.35 14.44 8.50
C TYR A 89 1.51 13.43 7.36
N GLN A 90 2.09 13.86 6.23
CA GLN A 90 2.44 12.99 5.10
C GLN A 90 3.96 12.97 4.83
N VAL A 91 4.76 13.49 5.77
CA VAL A 91 6.22 13.53 5.71
C VAL A 91 6.74 13.20 7.09
N GLY A 92 7.58 12.17 7.19
CA GLY A 92 8.02 11.63 8.46
C GLY A 92 6.87 10.90 9.16
N VAL A 93 6.67 11.13 10.47
CA VAL A 93 5.72 10.35 11.27
C VAL A 93 4.35 11.02 11.45
N THR A 94 3.31 10.20 11.47
CA THR A 94 1.95 10.51 11.91
C THR A 94 1.69 9.77 13.22
N PRO A 95 1.48 10.51 14.33
CA PRO A 95 1.10 9.91 15.60
C PRO A 95 -0.25 9.22 15.54
N GLU A 96 -0.46 8.23 16.40
CA GLU A 96 -1.77 7.65 16.63
C GLU A 96 -2.84 8.69 16.97
N LEU A 97 -4.10 8.35 16.68
CA LEU A 97 -5.28 9.17 16.92
C LEU A 97 -5.30 10.52 16.16
N THR A 98 -4.44 10.66 15.15
CA THR A 98 -4.39 11.84 14.27
C THR A 98 -5.38 11.73 13.10
N GLU A 99 -5.52 10.54 12.50
CA GLU A 99 -6.38 10.31 11.34
C GLU A 99 -7.82 9.97 11.78
N ASP A 100 -8.81 10.69 11.28
CA ASP A 100 -10.23 10.44 11.53
C ASP A 100 -10.93 10.06 10.21
N PRO A 101 -11.52 8.87 10.10
CA PRO A 101 -12.19 8.45 8.88
C PRO A 101 -13.44 9.29 8.62
N LYS A 102 -13.71 9.44 7.33
CA LYS A 102 -14.76 10.34 6.84
C LYS A 102 -16.16 9.75 6.99
N CYS A 103 -16.32 8.45 6.71
CA CYS A 103 -17.63 7.80 6.63
C CYS A 103 -18.56 7.99 7.84
N PRO A 104 -18.07 7.88 9.09
CA PRO A 104 -18.91 8.11 10.29
C PRO A 104 -19.54 9.50 10.36
N LYS A 105 -19.00 10.47 9.61
CA LYS A 105 -19.43 11.87 9.59
C LYS A 105 -20.02 12.29 8.24
N ASP A 106 -20.12 11.36 7.29
CA ASP A 106 -20.61 11.61 5.93
C ASP A 106 -21.99 10.97 5.75
N PRO A 107 -23.08 11.76 5.66
CA PRO A 107 -24.43 11.24 5.47
C PRO A 107 -24.57 10.36 4.23
N HIS A 108 -23.83 10.64 3.16
CA HIS A 108 -23.89 9.83 1.95
C HIS A 108 -23.22 8.48 2.14
N CYS A 109 -22.08 8.42 2.86
CA CYS A 109 -21.46 7.14 3.17
C CYS A 109 -22.35 6.29 4.09
N LEU A 110 -22.99 6.92 5.09
CA LEU A 110 -23.93 6.24 5.98
C LEU A 110 -25.13 5.66 5.23
N ASP A 111 -25.71 6.41 4.29
CA ASP A 111 -26.79 5.94 3.42
C ASP A 111 -26.38 4.69 2.63
N ILE A 112 -25.18 4.69 2.03
CA ILE A 112 -24.66 3.51 1.32
C ILE A 112 -24.54 2.31 2.28
N ILE A 113 -23.96 2.50 3.47
CA ILE A 113 -23.77 1.45 4.48
C ILE A 113 -25.09 0.85 4.93
N ASP A 114 -26.14 1.66 5.08
CA ASP A 114 -27.46 1.22 5.51
C ASP A 114 -28.15 0.31 4.48
N HIS A 115 -27.80 0.45 3.19
CA HIS A 115 -28.29 -0.40 2.11
C HIS A 115 -27.45 -1.68 1.87
N ILE A 116 -26.29 -1.82 2.52
CA ILE A 116 -25.48 -3.05 2.46
C ILE A 116 -26.14 -4.13 3.33
N PRO A 117 -26.27 -5.39 2.84
CA PRO A 117 -26.73 -6.51 3.64
C PRO A 117 -25.95 -6.64 4.95
N GLU A 118 -26.64 -6.94 6.05
CA GLU A 118 -26.03 -6.97 7.39
C GLU A 118 -24.77 -7.84 7.46
N ALA A 119 -24.78 -9.01 6.82
CA ALA A 119 -23.64 -9.92 6.76
C ALA A 119 -22.39 -9.33 6.06
N ASN A 120 -22.56 -8.30 5.24
CA ASN A 120 -21.49 -7.66 4.46
C ASN A 120 -21.21 -6.22 4.92
N ARG A 121 -21.94 -5.72 5.94
CA ARG A 121 -21.83 -4.34 6.39
C ARG A 121 -20.51 -4.13 7.14
N PRO A 122 -19.80 -3.01 6.93
CA PRO A 122 -18.62 -2.70 7.74
C PRO A 122 -18.98 -2.61 9.23
N LEU A 123 -18.00 -2.91 10.08
CA LEU A 123 -18.12 -2.69 11.51
C LEU A 123 -18.33 -1.21 11.82
N LYS A 124 -19.04 -0.93 12.91
CA LYS A 124 -19.20 0.43 13.40
C LYS A 124 -17.84 0.98 13.83
N PHE A 125 -17.57 2.21 13.45
CA PHE A 125 -16.33 2.90 13.76
C PHE A 125 -16.40 3.61 15.12
N HIS A 126 -15.27 3.65 15.84
CA HIS A 126 -15.23 4.06 17.26
C HIS A 126 -14.24 5.20 17.60
N GLY A 127 -13.79 5.99 16.63
CA GLY A 127 -12.91 7.15 16.86
C GLY A 127 -11.53 6.98 16.22
N ALA A 128 -10.74 8.06 16.18
CA ALA A 128 -9.52 8.20 15.37
C ALA A 128 -8.60 6.96 15.36
N ASP A 129 -7.92 6.74 14.24
CA ASP A 129 -7.15 5.52 14.01
C ASP A 129 -6.00 5.37 15.04
N PRO A 130 -5.98 4.28 15.83
CA PRO A 130 -4.99 4.07 16.89
C PRO A 130 -3.70 3.45 16.34
N LYS A 131 -3.13 4.08 15.31
CA LYS A 131 -1.96 3.56 14.59
C LYS A 131 -0.95 4.65 14.35
N TRP A 132 0.32 4.29 14.44
CA TRP A 132 1.40 5.13 13.98
C TRP A 132 1.68 4.83 12.51
N ARG A 133 2.10 5.85 11.77
CA ARG A 133 2.53 5.66 10.38
C ARG A 133 3.75 6.50 10.10
N PHE A 134 4.71 5.96 9.37
CA PHE A 134 5.83 6.74 8.85
C PHE A 134 5.72 6.82 7.34
N PHE A 135 6.02 7.97 6.74
CA PHE A 135 6.01 8.18 5.30
C PHE A 135 7.44 8.40 4.79
N TRP A 136 7.89 7.46 3.96
CA TRP A 136 9.14 7.53 3.23
C TRP A 136 8.90 7.66 1.74
N ARG A 137 9.65 8.53 1.08
CA ARG A 137 9.48 8.81 -0.34
C ARG A 137 10.23 7.79 -1.18
N ILE A 138 9.58 7.27 -2.22
CA ILE A 138 10.12 6.23 -3.10
C ILE A 138 9.90 6.59 -4.57
N GLY A 139 10.60 5.90 -5.47
CA GLY A 139 10.47 6.12 -6.90
C GLY A 139 11.14 7.41 -7.39
N GLU A 140 11.13 7.57 -8.72
CA GLU A 140 11.79 8.67 -9.40
C GLU A 140 11.12 10.02 -9.09
N GLN A 141 11.93 11.01 -8.73
CA GLN A 141 11.46 12.35 -8.42
C GLN A 141 11.46 13.23 -9.68
N PRO A 142 10.47 14.13 -9.84
CA PRO A 142 10.49 15.09 -10.93
C PRO A 142 11.67 16.08 -10.76
N PRO A 143 12.42 16.42 -11.83
CA PRO A 143 13.50 17.39 -11.75
C PRO A 143 13.01 18.81 -11.41
N ALA A 144 11.75 19.11 -11.70
CA ALA A 144 11.07 20.32 -11.29
C ALA A 144 9.60 20.00 -10.99
N THR A 145 9.06 20.54 -9.90
CA THR A 145 7.69 20.26 -9.45
C THR A 145 6.89 21.54 -9.20
N LYS A 146 5.61 21.52 -9.58
CA LYS A 146 4.62 22.53 -9.17
C LYS A 146 4.00 22.21 -7.81
N PHE A 147 4.35 21.06 -7.24
CA PHE A 147 3.78 20.51 -6.01
C PHE A 147 4.88 20.28 -4.97
N PRO A 148 5.55 21.34 -4.48
CA PRO A 148 6.69 21.20 -3.56
C PRO A 148 6.31 20.49 -2.26
N ARG A 149 5.06 20.66 -1.78
CA ARG A 149 4.56 19.95 -0.60
C ARG A 149 4.50 18.43 -0.76
N LEU A 150 4.14 17.93 -1.95
CA LEU A 150 4.13 16.48 -2.24
C LEU A 150 5.54 15.91 -2.46
N ASN A 151 6.53 16.79 -2.56
CA ASN A 151 7.93 16.45 -2.80
C ASN A 151 8.83 17.06 -1.72
N ALA A 152 8.29 17.28 -0.51
CA ALA A 152 9.07 17.79 0.60
C ALA A 152 10.18 16.79 0.99
N GLU A 153 11.26 17.31 1.58
CA GLU A 153 12.40 16.48 1.98
C GLU A 153 11.96 15.42 2.99
N PRO A 154 12.38 14.15 2.82
CA PRO A 154 12.05 13.09 3.74
C PRO A 154 12.74 13.32 5.09
N VAL A 155 12.17 12.72 6.14
CA VAL A 155 12.77 12.75 7.47
C VAL A 155 13.59 11.47 7.66
N VAL A 156 14.81 11.64 8.19
CA VAL A 156 15.67 10.53 8.62
C VAL A 156 15.72 10.58 10.16
N PRO A 157 15.21 9.54 10.85
CA PRO A 157 15.29 9.47 12.31
C PRO A 157 16.74 9.46 12.80
N GLU A 158 17.07 10.30 13.78
CA GLU A 158 18.46 10.47 14.25
C GLU A 158 19.10 9.16 14.73
N ALA A 159 18.34 8.31 15.43
CA ALA A 159 18.83 7.03 15.95
C ALA A 159 19.21 6.02 14.86
N PHE A 160 18.69 6.20 13.64
CA PHE A 160 18.84 5.27 12.51
C PHE A 160 19.51 5.92 11.30
N LYS A 161 20.14 7.08 11.46
CA LYS A 161 20.67 7.89 10.35
C LYS A 161 21.63 7.15 9.41
N ASP A 162 22.31 6.13 9.92
CA ASP A 162 23.30 5.36 9.19
C ASP A 162 22.69 4.24 8.33
N VAL A 163 21.44 3.81 8.62
CA VAL A 163 20.80 2.65 7.97
C VAL A 163 19.45 2.97 7.34
N TRP A 164 18.76 4.02 7.80
CA TRP A 164 17.36 4.29 7.47
C TRP A 164 17.12 4.42 5.97
N SER A 165 17.83 5.33 5.32
CA SER A 165 17.57 5.65 3.91
C SER A 165 17.83 4.44 3.01
N GLU A 166 18.91 3.70 3.25
CA GLU A 166 19.24 2.51 2.47
C GLU A 166 18.18 1.42 2.62
N THR A 167 17.82 1.05 3.84
CA THR A 167 16.81 0.01 4.09
C THR A 167 15.44 0.39 3.53
N MET A 168 15.01 1.64 3.75
CA MET A 168 13.73 2.14 3.27
C MET A 168 13.68 2.24 1.74
N ASP A 169 14.77 2.65 1.09
CA ASP A 169 14.86 2.71 -0.37
C ASP A 169 14.91 1.33 -1.00
N VAL A 170 15.64 0.38 -0.42
CA VAL A 170 15.69 -1.01 -0.92
C VAL A 170 14.29 -1.62 -0.90
N TRP A 171 13.61 -1.58 0.25
CA TRP A 171 12.28 -2.17 0.37
C TRP A 171 11.24 -1.42 -0.44
N GLY A 172 11.21 -0.10 -0.30
CA GLY A 172 10.25 0.78 -0.98
C GLY A 172 10.33 0.68 -2.50
N ASN A 173 11.53 0.76 -3.07
CA ASN A 173 11.67 0.64 -4.52
C ASN A 173 11.43 -0.79 -5.03
N THR A 174 11.63 -1.81 -4.19
CA THR A 174 11.26 -3.19 -4.52
C THR A 174 9.75 -3.34 -4.66
N LEU A 175 8.98 -2.86 -3.67
CA LEU A 175 7.51 -2.83 -3.75
C LEU A 175 7.01 -1.99 -4.93
N HIS A 176 7.61 -0.82 -5.16
CA HIS A 176 7.24 0.04 -6.27
C HIS A 176 7.46 -0.63 -7.63
N LYS A 177 8.59 -1.32 -7.84
CA LYS A 177 8.87 -2.09 -9.07
C LYS A 177 7.92 -3.26 -9.27
N ALA A 178 7.46 -3.90 -8.18
CA ALA A 178 6.45 -4.95 -8.26
C ALA A 178 5.10 -4.38 -8.73
N VAL A 179 4.67 -3.25 -8.15
CA VAL A 179 3.43 -2.55 -8.53
C VAL A 179 3.49 -2.06 -9.98
N LEU A 180 4.62 -1.49 -10.44
CA LEU A 180 4.76 -1.06 -11.84
C LEU A 180 4.68 -2.25 -12.82
N GLY A 181 5.34 -3.37 -12.51
CA GLY A 181 5.25 -4.59 -13.34
C GLY A 181 3.82 -5.15 -13.39
N LEU A 182 3.14 -5.20 -12.24
CA LEU A 182 1.73 -5.60 -12.18
C LEU A 182 0.84 -4.63 -12.98
N ALA A 183 1.09 -3.33 -12.91
CA ALA A 183 0.32 -2.33 -13.66
C ALA A 183 0.45 -2.54 -15.18
N GLU A 184 1.64 -2.90 -15.67
CA GLU A 184 1.82 -3.29 -17.07
C GLU A 184 1.05 -4.56 -17.43
N MET A 185 1.09 -5.59 -16.57
CA MET A 185 0.29 -6.82 -16.73
C MET A 185 -1.21 -6.53 -16.78
N ILE A 186 -1.73 -5.69 -15.87
CA ILE A 186 -3.15 -5.34 -15.84
C ILE A 186 -3.55 -4.57 -17.11
N ALA A 187 -2.69 -3.65 -17.60
CA ALA A 187 -2.95 -2.97 -18.86
C ALA A 187 -3.06 -3.96 -20.03
N VAL A 188 -2.11 -4.90 -20.14
CA VAL A 188 -2.15 -5.97 -21.16
C VAL A 188 -3.40 -6.84 -21.00
N GLY A 189 -3.76 -7.21 -19.78
CA GLY A 189 -4.96 -8.02 -19.50
C GLY A 189 -6.28 -7.34 -19.85
N PHE A 190 -6.31 -6.01 -19.90
CA PHE A 190 -7.43 -5.21 -20.41
C PHE A 190 -7.36 -4.90 -21.90
N ASP A 191 -6.44 -5.52 -22.65
CA ASP A 191 -6.19 -5.24 -24.07
C ASP A 191 -5.78 -3.77 -24.33
N LEU A 192 -5.11 -3.14 -23.36
CA LEU A 192 -4.57 -1.79 -23.46
C LEU A 192 -3.06 -1.82 -23.78
N PRO A 193 -2.50 -0.72 -24.30
CA PRO A 193 -1.05 -0.59 -24.39
C PRO A 193 -0.40 -0.78 -23.01
N LYS A 194 0.64 -1.61 -22.90
CA LYS A 194 1.28 -1.97 -21.62
C LYS A 194 1.65 -0.77 -20.74
N LYS A 195 2.00 0.36 -21.37
CA LYS A 195 2.44 1.57 -20.69
C LYS A 195 1.32 2.46 -20.14
N THR A 196 0.06 2.12 -20.41
CA THR A 196 -1.11 2.98 -20.13
C THR A 196 -1.11 3.51 -18.69
N PHE A 197 -0.88 2.65 -17.70
CA PHE A 197 -0.90 3.05 -16.29
C PHE A 197 0.46 3.55 -15.78
N VAL A 198 1.57 2.93 -16.21
CA VAL A 198 2.90 3.31 -15.70
C VAL A 198 3.36 4.67 -16.20
N ASP A 199 2.98 5.08 -17.41
CA ASP A 199 3.27 6.43 -17.92
C ASP A 199 2.50 7.49 -17.11
N MET A 200 1.29 7.16 -16.61
CA MET A 200 0.54 8.05 -15.71
C MET A 200 1.15 8.15 -14.31
N ALA A 201 1.84 7.09 -13.87
CA ALA A 201 2.49 7.03 -12.56
C ALA A 201 3.90 7.65 -12.55
N GLN A 202 4.42 8.07 -13.71
CA GLN A 202 5.75 8.66 -13.83
C GLN A 202 5.85 9.95 -12.99
N TYR A 203 6.92 10.05 -12.19
CA TYR A 203 7.14 11.13 -11.24
C TYR A 203 6.01 11.32 -10.21
N GLY A 204 5.21 10.28 -9.98
CA GLY A 204 4.21 10.27 -8.93
C GLY A 204 4.87 10.43 -7.55
N PRO A 205 4.22 11.12 -6.59
CA PRO A 205 4.72 11.25 -5.22
C PRO A 205 4.46 9.96 -4.43
N HIS A 206 5.14 8.88 -4.84
CA HIS A 206 4.98 7.55 -4.25
C HIS A 206 5.56 7.50 -2.84
N LEU A 207 4.84 6.86 -1.93
CA LEU A 207 5.21 6.75 -0.52
C LEU A 207 5.23 5.30 -0.07
N LEU A 208 6.32 4.89 0.57
CA LEU A 208 6.35 3.74 1.45
C LEU A 208 5.81 4.18 2.81
N ALA A 209 4.78 3.48 3.31
CA ALA A 209 4.00 3.93 4.47
C ALA A 209 3.86 2.86 5.57
N PRO A 210 4.96 2.37 6.18
CA PRO A 210 4.89 1.42 7.29
C PRO A 210 3.98 1.95 8.40
N THR A 211 3.16 1.05 8.91
CA THR A 211 2.15 1.33 9.92
C THR A 211 2.33 0.34 11.06
N ALA A 212 2.26 0.83 12.31
CA ALA A 212 2.36 0.06 13.55
C ALA A 212 1.16 0.33 14.45
#